data_AF-A0A9K3NFU7-F1
#
_entry.id   AF-A0A9K3NFU7-F1
#
_cell.length_a   1.000
_cell.length_b   1.000
_cell.length_c   1.000
_cell.angle_alpha   90.00
_cell.angle_beta   90.00
_cell.angle_gamma   90.00
#
_symmetry.space_group_name_H-M   'P 1'
#
loop_
_entity.id
_entity.type
_entity.pdbx_description
1 polymer ?
#
loop_
_entity_poly.entity_id
_entity_poly.type
_entity_poly.pdbx_seq_one_letter_code
_entity_poly.pdbx_strand_id
1 'polypeptide(L)' 'MLPGFSLELMPKGGEKESQAKINRYMTMMDSMTDEELDSTNPKLMNESRMTRIARGSGRKVREVVEMFEECKRLAKPF' A
#
# COMPACT_ATOMS: atom_id res chain seq x y z
N MET A 1 -8.55 17.70 -2.07
CA MET A 1 -7.43 17.06 -2.81
C MET A 1 -6.21 17.09 -1.90
N LEU A 2 -5.55 15.96 -1.68
CA LEU A 2 -4.39 15.88 -0.78
C LEU A 2 -3.14 16.45 -1.49
N PRO A 3 -2.46 17.46 -0.92
CA PRO A 3 -1.23 17.98 -1.48
C PRO A 3 -0.08 16.99 -1.23
N GLY A 4 0.65 16.62 -2.28
CA GLY A 4 1.75 15.64 -2.24
C GLY A 4 1.61 14.48 -3.24
N PHE A 5 0.43 14.30 -3.84
CA PHE A 5 0.24 13.36 -4.93
C PHE A 5 0.62 14.04 -6.25
N SER A 6 1.92 14.07 -6.56
CA SER A 6 2.44 14.67 -7.78
C SER A 6 1.77 14.07 -9.02
N LEU A 7 1.30 14.97 -9.88
CA LEU A 7 0.62 14.79 -11.17
C LEU A 7 1.37 13.91 -12.20
N GLU A 8 2.59 13.47 -11.85
CA GLU A 8 3.53 12.79 -12.73
C GLU A 8 3.30 11.26 -12.82
N LEU A 9 2.48 10.70 -11.93
CA LEU A 9 2.09 9.27 -11.98
C LEU A 9 0.85 8.97 -12.85
N MET A 10 0.27 9.98 -13.51
CA MET A 10 -0.97 9.83 -14.28
C MET A 10 -0.70 9.90 -15.79
N PRO A 11 -0.44 8.76 -16.47
CA PRO A 11 -0.57 8.71 -17.92
C PRO A 11 -2.05 8.98 -18.27
N LYS A 12 -2.29 9.90 -19.22
CA LYS A 12 -3.64 10.27 -19.67
C LYS A 12 -4.43 9.00 -20.06
N GLY A 13 -5.44 8.64 -19.27
CA GLY A 13 -6.26 7.43 -19.45
C GLY A 13 -6.09 6.34 -18.38
N GLY A 14 -5.06 6.42 -17.53
CA GLY A 14 -4.79 5.45 -16.44
C GLY A 14 -5.45 5.81 -15.10
N GLU A 15 -6.23 6.88 -15.02
CA GLU A 15 -6.75 7.43 -13.76
C GLU A 15 -7.66 6.44 -13.02
N LYS A 16 -8.48 5.70 -13.76
CA LYS A 16 -9.37 4.67 -13.19
C LYS A 16 -8.59 3.47 -12.65
N GLU A 17 -7.53 3.05 -13.35
CA GLU A 17 -6.68 1.94 -12.91
C GLU A 17 -5.85 2.34 -11.69
N SER A 18 -5.34 3.57 -11.68
CA SER A 18 -4.66 4.18 -10.53
C SER A 18 -5.59 4.28 -9.31
N GLN A 19 -6.83 4.75 -9.49
CA GLN A 19 -7.84 4.73 -8.41
C GLN A 19 -8.16 3.32 -7.93
N ALA A 20 -8.38 2.37 -8.82
CA ALA A 20 -8.65 0.99 -8.44
C ALA A 20 -7.48 0.35 -7.69
N LYS A 21 -6.24 0.76 -7.98
CA LYS A 21 -5.04 0.33 -7.26
C LYS A 21 -4.97 0.97 -5.87
N ILE A 22 -5.22 2.28 -5.76
CA ILE A 22 -5.28 2.99 -4.47
C ILE A 22 -6.36 2.38 -3.57
N ASN A 23 -7.57 2.12 -4.10
CA ASN A 23 -8.65 1.51 -3.33
C ASN A 23 -8.27 0.11 -2.82
N ARG A 24 -7.54 -0.68 -3.61
CA ARG A 24 -7.03 -1.98 -3.18
C ARG A 24 -6.04 -1.84 -2.02
N TYR A 25 -5.17 -0.85 -2.08
CA TYR A 25 -4.20 -0.58 -1.02
C TYR A 25 -4.88 -0.11 0.27
N MET A 26 -5.90 0.74 0.17
CA MET A 26 -6.72 1.15 1.33
C MET A 26 -7.31 -0.08 2.04
N THR A 27 -7.94 -1.00 1.29
CA THR A 27 -8.49 -2.23 1.89
C THR A 27 -7.44 -3.15 2.52
N MET A 28 -6.22 -3.18 1.98
CA MET A 28 -5.11 -3.91 2.62
C MET A 28 -4.66 -3.22 3.91
N MET A 29 -4.57 -1.88 3.92
CA MET A 29 -4.23 -1.09 5.10
C MET A 29 -5.29 -1.20 6.20
N ASP A 30 -6.57 -1.33 5.85
CA ASP A 30 -7.66 -1.60 6.82
C ASP A 30 -7.49 -2.95 7.56
N SER A 31 -6.68 -3.87 7.01
CA SER A 31 -6.36 -5.16 7.63
C SER A 31 -5.06 -5.14 8.47
N MET A 32 -4.43 -3.98 8.59
CA MET A 32 -3.24 -3.75 9.39
C MET A 32 -3.61 -3.30 10.80
N THR A 33 -2.70 -3.51 11.75
CA THR A 33 -2.82 -2.95 13.10
C THR A 33 -2.22 -1.55 13.15
N ASP A 34 -2.62 -0.71 14.11
CA ASP A 34 -2.03 0.63 14.30
C ASP A 34 -0.49 0.59 14.40
N GLU A 35 0.05 -0.39 15.14
CA GLU A 35 1.51 -0.61 15.22
C GLU A 35 2.16 -0.83 13.84
N GLU A 36 1.46 -1.50 12.92
CA GLU A 36 2.00 -1.79 11.58
C GLU A 36 1.88 -0.59 10.63
N LEU A 37 0.92 0.30 10.86
CA LEU A 37 0.74 1.53 10.10
C LEU A 37 1.73 2.62 10.55
N ASP A 38 1.95 2.74 11.86
CA ASP A 38 2.82 3.77 12.44
C ASP A 38 4.32 3.39 12.44
N SER A 39 4.64 2.11 12.22
CA SER A 39 6.02 1.65 12.27
C SER A 39 6.79 1.97 10.99
N THR A 40 7.94 2.64 11.17
CA THR A 40 8.96 2.78 10.14
C THR A 40 9.89 1.57 10.04
N ASN A 41 9.72 0.56 10.90
CA ASN A 41 10.61 -0.59 10.96
C ASN A 41 10.20 -1.65 9.91
N PRO A 42 11.00 -1.85 8.84
CA PRO A 42 10.69 -2.83 7.81
C PRO A 42 10.71 -4.28 8.32
N LYS A 43 11.36 -4.55 9.46
CA LYS A 43 11.39 -5.89 10.08
C LYS A 43 10.10 -6.26 10.78
N LEU A 44 9.24 -5.29 11.08
CA LEU A 44 7.95 -5.55 11.71
C LEU A 44 7.08 -6.40 10.77
N MET A 45 7.13 -6.12 9.46
CA MET A 45 6.30 -6.78 8.46
C MET A 45 6.88 -8.13 8.02
N ASN A 46 6.67 -9.15 8.84
CA ASN A 46 7.06 -10.54 8.57
C ASN A 46 6.00 -11.32 7.77
N GLU A 47 6.35 -12.54 7.35
CA GLU A 47 5.48 -13.40 6.53
C GLU A 47 4.12 -13.69 7.20
N SER A 48 4.10 -13.87 8.53
CA SER A 48 2.87 -14.11 9.29
C SER A 48 1.92 -12.91 9.20
N ARG A 49 2.43 -11.69 9.41
CA ARG A 49 1.63 -10.45 9.29
C ARG A 49 1.16 -10.22 7.86
N MET A 50 2.04 -10.42 6.87
CA MET A 50 1.66 -10.31 5.45
C MET A 50 0.56 -11.31 5.08
N THR A 51 0.64 -12.54 5.58
CA THR A 51 -0.40 -13.56 5.39
C THR A 51 -1.71 -13.18 6.05
N ARG A 52 -1.66 -12.60 7.27
CA ARG A 52 -2.85 -12.10 7.97
C ARG A 52 -3.53 -10.98 7.20
N ILE A 53 -2.77 -9.99 6.73
CA ILE A 53 -3.27 -8.85 5.94
C ILE A 53 -3.88 -9.34 4.63
N ALA A 54 -3.19 -10.24 3.91
CA ALA A 54 -3.69 -10.83 2.67
C ALA A 54 -5.03 -11.54 2.89
N ARG A 55 -5.16 -12.33 3.97
CA ARG A 55 -6.41 -13.03 4.31
C ARG A 55 -7.53 -12.06 4.71
N GLY A 56 -7.22 -11.03 5.52
CA GLY A 56 -8.19 -10.02 5.95
C GLY A 56 -8.74 -9.18 4.80
N SER A 57 -7.89 -8.86 3.83
CA SER A 57 -8.25 -8.04 2.66
C SER A 57 -8.75 -8.85 1.45
N GLY A 58 -8.73 -10.18 1.52
CA GLY A 58 -9.11 -11.05 0.40
C GLY A 58 -8.14 -10.99 -0.79
N ARG A 59 -6.86 -10.75 -0.52
CA ARG A 59 -5.81 -10.54 -1.53
C ARG A 59 -4.72 -11.60 -1.44
N LYS A 60 -3.86 -11.66 -2.46
CA LYS A 60 -2.67 -12.52 -2.42
C LYS A 60 -1.56 -11.86 -1.61
N VAL A 61 -0.76 -12.66 -0.93
CA VAL A 61 0.44 -12.17 -0.20
C VAL A 61 1.35 -11.35 -1.09
N ARG A 62 1.52 -11.76 -2.36
CA ARG A 62 2.27 -11.00 -3.35
C ARG A 62 1.77 -9.56 -3.55
N GLU A 63 0.46 -9.34 -3.55
CA GLU A 63 -0.12 -7.99 -3.69
C GLU A 63 0.18 -7.12 -2.46
N VAL A 64 0.25 -7.72 -1.27
CA VAL A 64 0.64 -7.03 -0.03
C VAL A 64 2.13 -6.62 -0.07
N VAL A 65 3.00 -7.48 -0.61
CA VAL A 65 4.42 -7.16 -0.83
C VAL A 65 4.57 -5.99 -1.81
N GLU A 66 3.86 -6.04 -2.94
CA GLU A 66 3.89 -4.98 -3.96
C GLU A 66 3.41 -3.63 -3.39
N MET A 67 2.33 -3.63 -2.60
CA MET A 67 1.85 -2.44 -1.88
C MET A 67 2.95 -1.86 -0.96
N PHE A 68 3.62 -2.71 -0.18
CA PHE A 68 4.66 -2.28 0.76
C PHE A 68 5.87 -1.66 0.05
N GLU A 69 6.29 -2.23 -1.07
CA GLU A 69 7.38 -1.69 -1.90
C GLU A 69 7.01 -0.34 -2.51
N GLU A 70 5.75 -0.17 -2.92
CA GLU A 70 5.26 1.08 -3.50
C GLU A 70 5.12 2.17 -2.43
N CYS A 71 4.58 1.85 -1.25
CA CYS A 71 4.56 2.75 -0.10
C CYS A 71 5.97 3.20 0.30
N LYS A 72 6.96 2.28 0.33
CA LYS A 72 8.37 2.64 0.60
C LYS A 72 8.95 3.58 -0.46
N ARG A 73 8.55 3.44 -1.72
CA ARG A 73 9.00 4.30 -2.82
C ARG A 73 8.42 5.70 -2.70
N LEU A 74 7.15 5.81 -2.29
CA LEU A 74 6.46 7.09 -2.07
C LEU A 74 6.91 7.78 -0.77
N ALA A 75 7.25 7.01 0.26
CA ALA A 75 7.70 7.54 1.55
C ALA A 75 9.16 8.05 1.53
N LYS A 76 9.94 7.74 0.48
CA LYS A 76 11.24 8.38 0.28
C LYS A 76 10.99 9.84 -0.11
N PRO A 77 11.34 10.81 0.75
CA PRO A 77 11.29 12.21 0.35
C PRO A 77 12.35 12.44 -0.72
N PHE A 78 12.06 13.35 -1.64
CA PHE A 78 13.08 13.99 -2.45
C PHE A 78 14.18 14.58 -1.57
#